data_AF-A0A4E0Q3L3-F1
#
_entry.id   AF-A0A4E0Q3L3-F1
#
_cell.length_a   1.000
_cell.length_b   1.000
_cell.length_c   1.000
_cell.angle_alpha   90.00
_cell.angle_beta   90.00
_cell.angle_gamma   90.00
#
_symmetry.space_group_name_H-M   'P 1'
#
loop_
_entity.id
_entity.type
_entity.pdbx_description
1 polymer ?
#
loop_
_entity_poly.entity_id
_entity_poly.type
_entity_poly.pdbx_seq_one_letter_code
_entity_poly.pdbx_strand_id
1 'polypeptide(L)'
;MDYEGLLKNSWDFQKDNIVTYAVAALIAFVGSILIVTIAPLAYGFTYMAVKGARKEPVEINDVFEGFRNGNFIRSWIYMLIYLVVLGIAGQIHSILSTIVGIVFIFGLPLLVIKGYSGVDAVKETFEIVKENPVESLILYVIIAVLNVIGAIALLIGLLITAPLSQIMLANATLELSGKTHQTTENYVAETA
;
A
#
# COMPACT_ATOMS: atom_id res chain seq x y z
N MET A 1 -7.25 -24.78 -14.61
CA MET A 1 -8.50 -24.00 -14.67
C MET A 1 -8.51 -23.25 -15.98
N ASP A 2 -9.61 -23.27 -16.72
CA ASP A 2 -9.73 -22.58 -18.01
C ASP A 2 -10.05 -21.10 -17.79
N TYR A 3 -9.02 -20.26 -17.73
CA TYR A 3 -9.16 -18.83 -17.44
C TYR A 3 -9.79 -18.04 -18.59
N GLU A 4 -9.52 -18.42 -19.84
CA GLU A 4 -10.10 -17.77 -21.02
C GLU A 4 -11.61 -18.04 -21.08
N GLY A 5 -12.00 -19.30 -20.88
CA GLY A 5 -13.41 -19.69 -20.78
C GLY A 5 -14.12 -18.97 -19.64
N LEU A 6 -13.50 -18.83 -18.47
CA LEU A 6 -14.07 -18.07 -17.35
C LEU A 6 -14.32 -16.60 -17.71
N LEU A 7 -13.30 -15.91 -18.25
CA LEU A 7 -13.43 -14.50 -18.62
C LEU A 7 -14.50 -14.30 -19.70
N LYS A 8 -14.48 -15.15 -20.74
CA LYS A 8 -15.44 -15.09 -21.84
C LYS A 8 -16.87 -15.31 -21.33
N ASN A 9 -17.10 -16.35 -20.51
CA ASN A 9 -18.42 -16.64 -19.95
C ASN A 9 -18.92 -15.52 -19.04
N SER A 10 -18.06 -14.94 -18.20
CA SER A 10 -18.42 -13.80 -17.35
C SER A 10 -18.75 -12.56 -18.16
N TRP A 11 -17.97 -12.27 -19.20
CA TRP A 11 -18.19 -11.13 -20.10
C TRP A 11 -19.47 -11.27 -20.91
N ASP A 12 -19.73 -12.47 -21.47
CA ASP A 12 -20.95 -12.76 -22.23
C ASP A 12 -22.18 -12.59 -21.33
N PHE A 13 -22.17 -13.16 -20.12
CA PHE A 13 -23.28 -13.00 -19.18
C PHE A 13 -23.52 -11.53 -18.78
N GLN A 14 -22.45 -10.78 -18.50
CA GLN A 14 -22.57 -9.38 -18.11
C GLN A 14 -23.13 -8.52 -19.25
N LYS A 15 -22.70 -8.74 -20.50
CA LYS A 15 -23.23 -8.02 -21.66
C LYS A 15 -24.73 -8.22 -21.81
N ASP A 16 -25.21 -9.45 -21.65
CA ASP A 16 -26.63 -9.78 -21.77
C ASP A 16 -27.47 -9.12 -20.66
N ASN A 17 -26.86 -8.80 -19.51
CA ASN A 17 -27.52 -8.23 -18.33
C ASN A 17 -26.98 -6.83 -17.97
N ILE A 18 -26.41 -6.12 -18.94
CA ILE A 18 -25.57 -4.93 -18.66
C ILE A 18 -26.35 -3.82 -17.95
N VAL A 19 -27.61 -3.61 -18.30
CA VAL A 19 -28.48 -2.61 -17.68
C VAL A 19 -28.72 -2.95 -16.22
N THR A 20 -29.04 -4.21 -15.92
CA THR A 20 -29.27 -4.70 -14.56
C THR A 20 -28.04 -4.50 -13.68
N TYR A 21 -26.85 -4.89 -14.17
CA TYR A 21 -25.60 -4.71 -13.43
C TYR A 21 -25.20 -3.24 -13.29
N ALA A 22 -25.42 -2.40 -14.31
CA ALA A 22 -25.11 -0.97 -14.24
C ALA A 22 -25.97 -0.27 -13.18
N VAL A 23 -27.28 -0.54 -13.16
CA VAL A 23 -28.19 0.03 -12.16
C VAL A 23 -27.87 -0.50 -10.77
N ALA A 24 -27.63 -1.81 -10.62
CA ALA A 24 -27.26 -2.39 -9.33
C ALA A 24 -25.92 -1.85 -8.80
N ALA A 25 -24.93 -1.64 -9.67
CA ALA A 25 -23.65 -1.05 -9.30
C ALA A 25 -23.82 0.41 -8.84
N LEU A 26 -24.67 1.18 -9.52
CA LEU A 26 -24.99 2.55 -9.10
C LEU A 26 -25.69 2.57 -7.73
N ILE A 27 -26.66 1.68 -7.51
CA ILE A 27 -27.34 1.52 -6.21
C ILE A 27 -26.33 1.13 -5.13
N ALA A 28 -25.47 0.14 -5.39
CA ALA A 28 -24.46 -0.30 -4.45
C ALA A 28 -23.48 0.85 -4.13
N PHE A 29 -23.04 1.60 -5.14
CA PHE A 29 -22.11 2.71 -4.98
C PHE A 29 -22.72 3.85 -4.15
N VAL A 30 -23.88 4.37 -4.54
CA VAL A 30 -24.56 5.48 -3.84
C VAL A 30 -25.03 5.02 -2.45
N GLY A 31 -25.58 3.82 -2.36
CA GLY A 31 -26.06 3.25 -1.10
C GLY A 31 -24.93 3.07 -0.09
N SER A 32 -23.74 2.67 -0.54
CA SER A 32 -22.54 2.47 0.29
C SER A 32 -21.91 3.74 0.85
N ILE A 33 -22.42 4.93 0.50
CA ILE A 33 -22.06 6.19 1.19
C ILE A 33 -22.36 6.06 2.69
N LEU A 34 -23.45 5.36 3.03
CA LEU A 34 -23.76 5.01 4.41
C LEU A 34 -22.93 3.79 4.81
N ILE A 35 -22.01 3.94 5.78
CA ILE A 35 -21.10 2.85 6.18
C ILE A 35 -21.87 1.56 6.51
N VAL A 36 -23.01 1.67 7.19
CA VAL A 36 -23.86 0.55 7.63
C VAL A 36 -24.45 -0.31 6.49
N THR A 37 -24.49 0.21 5.26
CA THR A 37 -25.02 -0.49 4.09
C THR A 37 -23.93 -1.13 3.22
N ILE A 38 -22.65 -0.83 3.46
CA ILE A 38 -21.53 -1.31 2.63
C ILE A 38 -21.51 -2.84 2.56
N ALA A 39 -21.46 -3.51 3.71
CA ALA A 39 -21.40 -4.98 3.76
C ALA A 39 -22.62 -5.68 3.12
N PRO A 40 -23.88 -5.30 3.42
CA PRO A 40 -25.03 -5.94 2.79
C PRO A 40 -25.19 -5.60 1.29
N LEU A 41 -24.82 -4.41 0.83
CA LEU A 41 -24.82 -4.10 -0.61
C LEU A 41 -23.73 -4.89 -1.35
N ALA A 42 -22.54 -5.01 -0.77
CA ALA A 42 -21.48 -5.87 -1.31
C ALA A 42 -21.92 -7.35 -1.36
N TYR A 43 -22.63 -7.83 -0.32
CA TYR A 43 -23.22 -9.16 -0.32
C TYR A 43 -24.23 -9.33 -1.46
N GLY A 44 -25.18 -8.41 -1.62
CA GLY A 44 -26.19 -8.48 -2.68
C GLY A 44 -25.59 -8.41 -4.08
N PHE A 45 -24.58 -7.57 -4.29
CA PHE A 45 -23.86 -7.52 -5.56
C PHE A 45 -23.11 -8.83 -5.85
N THR A 46 -22.51 -9.45 -4.83
CA THR A 46 -21.88 -10.78 -4.93
C THR A 46 -22.94 -11.86 -5.19
N TYR A 47 -24.11 -11.77 -4.57
CA TYR A 47 -25.23 -12.68 -4.80
C TYR A 47 -25.70 -12.65 -6.26
N MET A 48 -25.81 -11.45 -6.85
CA MET A 48 -26.07 -11.29 -8.29
C MET A 48 -24.99 -11.96 -9.15
N ALA A 49 -23.71 -11.81 -8.79
CA ALA A 49 -22.60 -12.47 -9.51
C ALA A 49 -22.68 -14.00 -9.41
N VAL A 50 -23.07 -14.54 -8.25
CA VAL A 50 -23.27 -16.00 -8.06
C VAL A 50 -24.45 -16.51 -8.89
N LYS A 51 -25.57 -15.77 -8.93
CA LYS A 51 -26.70 -16.11 -9.83
C LYS A 51 -26.25 -16.13 -11.29
N GLY A 52 -25.45 -15.14 -11.71
CA GLY A 52 -24.90 -15.09 -13.07
C GLY A 52 -23.97 -16.26 -13.39
N ALA A 53 -23.09 -16.63 -12.46
CA ALA A 53 -22.25 -17.83 -12.60
C ALA A 53 -23.07 -19.13 -12.70
N ARG A 54 -24.26 -19.17 -12.09
CA ARG A 54 -25.22 -20.28 -12.19
C ARG A 54 -26.14 -20.20 -13.40
N LYS A 55 -26.05 -19.14 -14.22
CA LYS A 55 -26.95 -18.84 -15.34
C LYS A 55 -28.42 -18.69 -14.90
N GLU A 56 -28.64 -18.22 -13.69
CA GLU A 56 -29.97 -17.89 -13.17
C GLU A 56 -30.34 -16.45 -13.60
N PRO A 57 -31.64 -16.13 -13.78
CA PRO A 57 -32.07 -14.78 -14.12
C PRO A 57 -31.74 -13.81 -12.99
N VAL A 58 -31.08 -12.69 -13.31
CA VAL A 58 -30.64 -11.67 -12.35
C VAL A 58 -31.55 -10.44 -12.44
N GLU A 59 -32.01 -9.95 -11.29
CA GLU A 59 -32.87 -8.78 -11.17
C GLU A 59 -32.18 -7.66 -10.41
N ILE A 60 -32.57 -6.40 -10.66
CA ILE A 60 -31.99 -5.24 -9.95
C ILE A 60 -32.18 -5.36 -8.43
N ASN A 61 -33.32 -5.92 -8.00
CA ASN A 61 -33.67 -6.06 -6.59
C ASN A 61 -32.78 -7.07 -5.83
N ASP A 62 -32.06 -7.95 -6.54
CA ASP A 62 -31.11 -8.90 -5.94
C ASP A 62 -29.95 -8.18 -5.24
N VAL A 63 -29.63 -6.93 -5.61
CA VAL A 63 -28.60 -6.11 -4.92
C VAL A 63 -28.93 -5.87 -3.44
N PHE A 64 -30.21 -5.98 -3.06
CA PHE A 64 -30.67 -5.81 -1.67
C PHE A 64 -30.74 -7.14 -0.89
N GLU A 65 -30.29 -8.26 -1.47
CA GLU A 65 -30.37 -9.57 -0.79
C GLU A 65 -29.58 -9.61 0.52
N GLY A 66 -28.52 -8.81 0.63
CA GLY A 66 -27.78 -8.65 1.88
C GLY A 66 -28.58 -8.00 3.01
N PHE A 67 -29.72 -7.38 2.75
CA PHE A 67 -30.61 -6.84 3.79
C PHE A 67 -31.67 -7.84 4.26
N ARG A 68 -31.80 -8.99 3.60
CA ARG A 68 -32.85 -9.97 3.88
C ARG A 68 -32.37 -11.10 4.78
N ASN A 69 -33.29 -11.75 5.48
CA ASN A 69 -33.13 -13.09 6.07
C ASN A 69 -31.85 -13.30 6.90
N GLY A 70 -31.42 -12.29 7.68
CA GLY A 70 -30.21 -12.37 8.51
C GLY A 70 -28.89 -12.22 7.75
N ASN A 71 -28.91 -12.08 6.41
CA ASN A 71 -27.72 -11.81 5.60
C ASN A 71 -27.05 -10.48 5.96
N PHE A 72 -27.81 -9.55 6.54
CA PHE A 72 -27.28 -8.26 7.00
C PHE A 72 -26.19 -8.49 8.03
N ILE A 73 -26.52 -9.24 9.09
CA ILE A 73 -25.56 -9.54 10.16
C ILE A 73 -24.46 -10.48 9.64
N ARG A 74 -24.79 -11.47 8.80
CA ARG A 74 -23.79 -12.39 8.22
C ARG A 74 -22.74 -11.64 7.38
N SER A 75 -23.17 -10.72 6.52
CA SER A 75 -22.29 -9.89 5.70
C SER A 75 -21.38 -9.01 6.56
N TRP A 76 -21.92 -8.43 7.64
CA TRP A 76 -21.14 -7.65 8.58
C TRP A 76 -20.14 -8.48 9.38
N ILE A 77 -20.51 -9.67 9.84
CA ILE A 77 -19.58 -10.58 10.52
C ILE A 77 -18.39 -10.89 9.59
N TYR A 78 -18.68 -11.26 8.33
CA TYR A 78 -17.64 -11.49 7.34
C TYR A 78 -16.79 -10.24 7.10
N MET A 79 -17.41 -9.09 6.87
CA MET A 79 -16.73 -7.84 6.56
C MET A 79 -15.82 -7.41 7.72
N LEU A 80 -16.27 -7.54 8.97
CA LEU A 80 -15.48 -7.19 10.15
C LEU A 80 -14.28 -8.12 10.33
N ILE A 81 -14.45 -9.43 10.14
CA ILE A 81 -13.33 -10.38 10.17
C ILE A 81 -12.32 -10.02 9.07
N TYR A 82 -12.80 -9.78 7.85
CA TYR A 82 -11.96 -9.36 6.73
C TYR A 82 -11.19 -8.07 7.05
N LEU A 83 -11.85 -7.03 7.58
CA LEU A 83 -11.21 -5.76 7.92
C LEU A 83 -10.19 -5.90 9.05
N VAL A 84 -10.44 -6.74 10.05
CA VAL A 84 -9.48 -6.99 11.13
C VAL A 84 -8.25 -7.69 10.58
N VAL A 85 -8.42 -8.74 9.76
CA VAL A 85 -7.31 -9.45 9.13
C VAL A 85 -6.51 -8.52 8.22
N LEU A 86 -7.20 -7.76 7.37
CA LEU A 86 -6.58 -6.79 6.48
C LEU A 86 -5.84 -5.69 7.26
N GLY A 87 -6.44 -5.19 8.34
CA GLY A 87 -5.84 -4.19 9.20
C GLY A 87 -4.55 -4.68 9.84
N ILE A 88 -4.56 -5.87 10.45
CA ILE A 88 -3.36 -6.46 11.07
C ILE A 88 -2.27 -6.71 10.02
N ALA A 89 -2.62 -7.34 8.89
CA ALA A 89 -1.68 -7.61 7.82
C ALA A 89 -1.09 -6.31 7.24
N GLY A 90 -1.91 -5.27 7.10
CA GLY A 90 -1.50 -3.94 6.66
C GLY A 90 -0.52 -3.27 7.64
N GLN A 91 -0.74 -3.39 8.95
CA GLN A 91 0.20 -2.85 9.95
C GLN A 91 1.55 -3.58 9.92
N ILE A 92 1.54 -4.91 9.80
CA ILE A 92 2.77 -5.70 9.68
C ILE A 92 3.56 -5.26 8.44
N HIS A 93 2.87 -5.13 7.30
CA HIS A 93 3.48 -4.65 6.05
C HIS A 93 4.07 -3.24 6.19
N SER A 94 3.32 -2.31 6.78
CA SER A 94 3.74 -0.91 6.98
C SER A 94 5.00 -0.80 7.86
N ILE A 95 5.02 -1.51 9.00
CA ILE A 95 6.17 -1.51 9.92
C ILE A 95 7.39 -2.12 9.23
N LEU A 96 7.23 -3.27 8.57
CA LEU A 96 8.33 -3.94 7.88
C LEU A 96 8.88 -3.07 6.75
N SER A 97 8.01 -2.46 5.94
CA SER A 97 8.40 -1.55 4.86
C SER A 97 9.15 -0.32 5.40
N THR A 98 8.73 0.23 6.53
CA THR A 98 9.41 1.36 7.18
C THR A 98 10.82 0.96 7.64
N ILE A 99 10.96 -0.18 8.33
CA ILE A 99 12.26 -0.66 8.80
C ILE A 99 13.22 -0.88 7.62
N VAL A 100 12.75 -1.56 6.57
CA VAL A 100 13.55 -1.77 5.36
C VAL A 100 13.88 -0.43 4.70
N GLY A 101 12.93 0.50 4.62
CA GLY A 101 13.16 1.83 4.05
C GLY A 101 14.26 2.60 4.76
N ILE A 102 14.27 2.60 6.10
CA ILE A 102 15.33 3.25 6.90
C ILE A 102 16.68 2.55 6.69
N VAL A 103 16.70 1.21 6.74
CA VAL A 103 17.93 0.41 6.61
C VAL A 103 18.61 0.58 5.26
N PHE A 104 17.87 0.88 4.19
CA PHE A 104 18.41 1.06 2.85
C PHE A 104 18.48 2.53 2.41
N ILE A 105 18.17 3.48 3.30
CA ILE A 105 17.96 4.88 2.92
C ILE A 105 19.22 5.49 2.28
N PHE A 106 20.42 5.19 2.78
CA PHE A 106 21.69 5.75 2.26
C PHE A 106 22.39 4.88 1.20
N GLY A 107 21.89 3.69 0.92
CA GLY A 107 22.60 2.70 0.12
C GLY A 107 22.91 3.19 -1.30
N LEU A 108 21.93 3.71 -2.02
CA LEU A 108 22.14 4.21 -3.39
C LEU A 108 23.10 5.40 -3.46
N PRO A 109 22.96 6.46 -2.63
CA PRO A 109 23.95 7.52 -2.56
C PRO A 109 25.38 7.01 -2.28
N LEU A 110 25.55 6.07 -1.35
CA LEU A 110 26.87 5.52 -1.01
C LEU A 110 27.52 4.78 -2.18
N LEU A 111 26.73 4.06 -3.00
CA LEU A 111 27.25 3.44 -4.23
C LEU A 111 27.86 4.49 -5.17
N VAL A 112 27.20 5.64 -5.32
CA VAL A 112 27.63 6.70 -6.24
C VAL A 112 28.79 7.51 -5.64
N ILE A 113 28.68 7.90 -4.37
CA ILE A 113 29.65 8.78 -3.69
C ILE A 113 30.97 8.04 -3.47
N LYS A 114 30.93 6.77 -3.07
CA LYS A 114 32.12 6.01 -2.66
C LYS A 114 32.55 4.92 -3.65
N GLY A 115 31.76 4.68 -4.70
CA GLY A 115 32.04 3.60 -5.67
C GLY A 115 31.95 2.21 -5.05
N TYR A 116 31.20 2.06 -3.96
CA TYR A 116 31.07 0.81 -3.22
C TYR A 116 30.41 -0.31 -4.01
N SER A 117 30.65 -1.55 -3.59
CA SER A 117 29.80 -2.67 -3.96
C SER A 117 28.42 -2.57 -3.28
N GLY A 118 27.42 -3.29 -3.81
CA GLY A 118 26.08 -3.37 -3.19
C GLY A 118 26.11 -3.77 -1.72
N VAL A 119 26.99 -4.71 -1.35
CA VAL A 119 27.12 -5.21 0.02
C VAL A 119 27.78 -4.18 0.93
N ASP A 120 28.82 -3.49 0.45
CA ASP A 120 29.57 -2.54 1.27
C ASP A 120 28.77 -1.26 1.53
N ALA A 121 27.95 -0.82 0.55
CA ALA A 121 26.98 0.26 0.76
C ALA A 121 25.95 -0.08 1.84
N VAL A 122 25.46 -1.32 1.87
CA VAL A 122 24.54 -1.77 2.91
C VAL A 122 25.20 -1.77 4.28
N LYS A 123 26.44 -2.28 4.39
CA LYS A 123 27.18 -2.29 5.66
C LYS A 123 27.35 -0.88 6.23
N GLU A 124 27.84 0.07 5.42
CA GLU A 124 28.01 1.43 5.90
C GLU A 124 26.67 2.13 6.17
N THR A 125 25.60 1.82 5.40
CA THR A 125 24.26 2.33 5.72
C THR A 125 23.83 1.89 7.12
N PHE A 126 24.08 0.63 7.50
CA PHE A 126 23.79 0.14 8.86
C PHE A 126 24.62 0.86 9.92
N GLU A 127 25.89 1.15 9.66
CA GLU A 127 26.76 1.91 10.57
C GLU A 127 26.22 3.33 10.77
N ILE A 128 25.92 4.04 9.67
CA ILE A 128 25.36 5.40 9.71
C ILE A 128 24.03 5.43 10.48
N VAL A 129 23.11 4.50 10.19
CA VAL A 129 21.80 4.45 10.86
C VAL A 129 21.95 4.10 12.34
N LYS A 130 22.90 3.22 12.70
CA LYS A 130 23.16 2.84 14.09
C LYS A 130 23.75 3.98 14.91
N GLU A 131 24.65 4.77 14.32
CA GLU A 131 25.28 5.90 14.99
C GLU A 131 24.39 7.16 15.01
N ASN A 132 23.54 7.32 14.00
CA ASN A 132 22.67 8.49 13.84
C ASN A 132 21.19 8.06 13.69
N PRO A 133 20.60 7.34 14.67
CA PRO A 133 19.27 6.73 14.52
C PRO A 133 18.15 7.77 14.46
N VAL A 134 18.29 8.87 15.20
CA VAL A 134 17.27 9.93 15.25
C VAL A 134 17.28 10.73 13.95
N GLU A 135 18.46 11.12 13.46
CA GLU A 135 18.65 11.85 12.22
C GLU A 135 18.16 11.02 11.03
N SER A 136 18.49 9.73 11.00
CA SER A 136 18.05 8.81 9.95
C SER A 136 16.53 8.64 9.95
N LEU A 137 15.90 8.54 11.12
CA LEU A 137 14.44 8.46 11.25
C LEU A 137 13.76 9.77 10.80
N ILE A 138 14.26 10.92 11.25
CA ILE A 138 13.72 12.23 10.85
C ILE A 138 13.83 12.40 9.33
N LEU A 139 14.99 12.07 8.74
CA LEU A 139 15.20 12.13 7.30
C LEU A 139 14.21 11.24 6.54
N TYR A 140 14.02 10.00 6.99
CA TYR A 140 13.05 9.08 6.40
C TYR A 140 11.64 9.68 6.42
N VAL A 141 11.20 10.21 7.57
CA VAL A 141 9.86 10.82 7.71
C VAL A 141 9.69 12.02 6.79
N ILE A 142 10.70 12.89 6.65
CA ILE A 142 10.64 14.05 5.74
C ILE A 142 10.50 13.58 4.29
N ILE A 143 11.32 12.62 3.85
CA ILE A 143 11.25 12.06 2.49
C ILE A 143 9.90 11.39 2.25
N ALA A 144 9.39 10.62 3.21
CA ALA A 144 8.09 9.97 3.11
C ALA A 144 6.96 11.00 2.95
N VAL A 145 6.92 12.05 3.78
CA VAL A 145 5.92 13.11 3.70
C VAL A 145 6.00 13.86 2.37
N LEU A 146 7.21 14.21 1.90
CA LEU A 146 7.41 14.87 0.61
C LEU A 146 6.84 14.03 -0.54
N ASN A 147 7.11 12.73 -0.55
CA ASN A 147 6.60 11.84 -1.60
C ASN A 147 5.10 11.60 -1.49
N VAL A 148 4.53 11.55 -0.28
CA VAL A 148 3.06 11.50 -0.09
C VAL A 148 2.40 12.76 -0.65
N ILE A 149 2.95 13.95 -0.38
CA ILE A 149 2.46 15.22 -0.95
C ILE A 149 2.52 15.17 -2.47
N GLY A 150 3.64 14.72 -3.03
CA GLY A 150 3.81 14.56 -4.47
C GLY A 150 2.82 13.58 -5.09
N ALA A 151 2.51 12.47 -4.40
CA ALA A 151 1.57 11.46 -4.85
C ALA A 151 0.11 11.96 -4.82
N ILE A 152 -0.29 12.68 -3.76
CA ILE A 152 -1.63 13.30 -3.65
C ILE A 152 -1.86 14.30 -4.80
N ALA A 153 -0.82 14.99 -5.28
CA ALA A 153 -0.87 15.84 -6.46
C ALA A 153 -0.90 15.04 -7.80
N LEU A 154 -1.74 14.00 -7.87
CA LEU A 154 -1.99 13.15 -9.04
C LEU A 154 -0.72 12.58 -9.70
N LEU A 155 0.28 12.21 -8.89
CA LEU A 155 1.59 11.71 -9.35
C LEU A 155 2.45 12.72 -10.14
N ILE A 156 1.89 13.82 -10.64
CA ILE A 156 2.65 14.89 -11.29
C ILE A 156 3.56 15.59 -10.28
N GLY A 157 3.09 15.76 -9.04
CA GLY A 157 3.92 16.31 -7.95
C GLY A 157 5.18 15.49 -7.68
N LEU A 158 5.17 14.17 -7.93
CA LEU A 158 6.34 13.31 -7.78
C LEU A 158 7.49 13.71 -8.72
N LEU A 159 7.20 14.32 -9.87
CA LEU A 159 8.25 14.82 -10.77
C LEU A 159 9.12 15.90 -10.14
N ILE A 160 8.62 16.55 -9.09
CA ILE A 160 9.36 17.58 -8.32
C ILE A 160 9.87 16.98 -7.01
N THR A 161 9.00 16.28 -6.26
CA THR A 161 9.37 15.79 -4.92
C THR A 161 10.37 14.64 -4.98
N ALA A 162 10.35 13.80 -6.02
CA ALA A 162 11.31 12.69 -6.14
C ALA A 162 12.75 13.18 -6.42
N PRO A 163 13.02 14.07 -7.41
CA PRO A 163 14.36 14.65 -7.57
C PRO A 163 14.83 15.41 -6.33
N LEU A 164 13.94 16.19 -5.70
CA LEU A 164 14.24 16.90 -4.45
C LEU A 164 14.66 15.93 -3.34
N SER A 165 13.92 14.84 -3.17
CA SER A 165 14.23 13.80 -2.16
C SER A 165 15.60 13.16 -2.42
N GLN A 166 15.94 12.88 -3.68
CA GLN A 166 17.25 12.31 -4.05
C GLN A 166 18.40 13.25 -3.72
N ILE A 167 18.26 14.55 -4.02
CA ILE A 167 19.27 15.56 -3.69
C ILE A 167 19.43 15.70 -2.17
N MET A 168 18.32 15.76 -1.44
CA MET A 168 18.34 15.83 0.03
C MET A 168 19.04 14.62 0.64
N LEU A 169 18.75 13.43 0.10
CA LEU A 169 19.34 12.19 0.55
C LEU A 169 20.86 12.11 0.26
N ALA A 170 21.30 12.58 -0.91
CA ALA A 170 22.73 12.66 -1.24
C ALA A 170 23.47 13.61 -0.28
N ASN A 171 22.90 14.79 0.00
CA ASN A 171 23.47 15.75 0.95
C ASN A 171 23.55 15.16 2.36
N ALA A 172 22.47 14.54 2.84
CA ALA A 172 22.45 13.89 4.15
C ALA A 172 23.46 12.74 4.26
N THR A 173 23.65 11.98 3.17
CA THR A 173 24.65 10.90 3.14
C THR A 173 26.07 11.45 3.29
N LEU A 174 26.41 12.53 2.57
CA LEU A 174 27.73 13.17 2.69
C LEU A 174 27.98 13.68 4.12
N GLU A 175 26.98 14.28 4.75
CA GLU A 175 27.09 14.81 6.11
C GLU A 175 27.25 13.70 7.16
N LEU A 176 26.35 12.71 7.13
CA LEU A 176 26.30 11.66 8.16
C LEU A 176 27.43 10.64 8.01
N SER A 177 27.80 10.28 6.77
CA SER A 177 28.98 9.44 6.54
C SER A 177 30.25 10.11 7.07
N GLY A 178 30.42 11.42 6.85
CA GLY A 178 31.56 12.17 7.40
C GLY A 178 31.61 12.16 8.93
N LYS A 179 30.48 12.40 9.60
CA LYS A 179 30.35 12.37 11.07
C LYS A 179 30.67 10.99 11.67
N THR A 180 30.23 9.92 11.00
CA THR A 180 30.46 8.54 11.45
C THR A 180 31.94 8.15 11.48
N HIS A 181 32.70 8.51 10.44
CA HIS A 181 34.13 8.21 10.40
C HIS A 181 34.91 8.97 11.51
N GLN A 182 34.56 10.23 11.78
CA GLN A 182 35.19 11.01 12.86
C GLN A 182 34.94 10.40 14.25
N THR A 183 33.72 9.91 14.50
CA THR A 183 33.38 9.25 15.76
C THR A 183 34.17 7.97 15.96
N THR A 184 34.32 7.17 14.90
CA THR A 184 35.09 5.91 14.93
C THR A 184 36.58 6.18 15.18
N GLU A 185 37.18 7.16 14.51
CA GLU A 185 38.59 7.53 14.70
C GLU A 185 38.88 7.98 16.14
N ASN A 186 38.01 8.82 16.71
CA ASN A 186 38.15 9.29 18.09
C ASN A 186 38.09 8.14 19.11
N TYR A 187 37.16 7.21 18.93
CA TYR A 187 37.01 6.05 19.83
C TYR A 187 38.25 5.13 19.82
N VAL A 188 38.83 4.88 18.64
CA VAL A 188 40.05 4.08 18.52
C VAL A 188 41.24 4.79 19.17
N ALA A 189 41.34 6.12 19.03
CA ALA A 189 42.40 6.90 19.68
C ALA A 189 42.29 6.90 21.22
N GLU A 190 41.08 6.87 21.78
CA GLU A 190 40.86 6.83 23.24
C GLU A 190 41.09 5.44 23.86
N THR A 191 41.04 4.38 23.06
CA THR A 191 41.12 2.98 23.53
C THR A 191 42.45 2.29 23.20
N ALA A 192 43.35 2.96 22.48
CA ALA A 192 44.72 2.53 22.17
C ALA A 192 45.73 3.00 23.24
#